data_AF-A0A0K2ZQI6-F1
#
_entry.id   AF-A0A0K2ZQI6-F1
#
_cell.length_a   1.000
_cell.length_b   1.000
_cell.length_c   1.000
_cell.angle_alpha   90.00
_cell.angle_beta   90.00
_cell.angle_gamma   90.00
#
_symmetry.space_group_name_H-M   'P 1'
#
loop_
_entity.id
_entity.type
_entity.pdbx_description
1 polymer ?
#
loop_
_entity_poly.entity_id
_entity_poly.type
_entity_poly.pdbx_seq_one_letter_code
_entity_poly.pdbx_strand_id
1 'polypeptide(L)'
;MRRAARFPRRLGARLLAFGLVCVCTVAAAAPSPVAEREIGALLAALQASPCRFQRNGSWYPAAEAKAHLQRKYDYLRKRDLAASAEQFIARGASRSSRSGKAYRVACPGQPEQDAATWFAQQLAALRRHAVSAAPRPD
;
A
#
# COMPACT_ATOMS: atom_id res chain seq x y z
N MET A 1 -12.93 61.46 -37.60
CA MET A 1 -13.83 60.89 -36.57
C MET A 1 -14.41 59.58 -37.08
N ARG A 2 -14.27 58.51 -36.28
CA ARG A 2 -15.05 57.26 -36.21
C ARG A 2 -15.15 56.32 -37.44
N ARG A 3 -14.72 55.08 -37.18
CA ARG A 3 -14.77 53.84 -37.95
C ARG A 3 -16.21 53.43 -38.33
N ALA A 4 -16.35 52.66 -39.41
CA ALA A 4 -17.34 51.57 -39.49
C ALA A 4 -16.89 50.50 -40.50
N ALA A 5 -16.23 49.45 -40.02
CA ALA A 5 -16.03 48.21 -40.77
C ALA A 5 -17.34 47.40 -40.74
N ARG A 6 -17.83 46.98 -41.91
CA ARG A 6 -18.92 46.02 -42.05
C ARG A 6 -18.36 44.73 -42.63
N PHE A 7 -18.24 43.70 -41.80
CA PHE A 7 -18.12 42.32 -42.25
C PHE A 7 -19.24 41.52 -41.60
N PRO A 8 -20.11 40.87 -42.40
CA PRO A 8 -20.80 39.69 -41.94
C PRO A 8 -20.30 38.50 -42.76
N ARG A 9 -19.92 37.43 -42.06
CA ARG A 9 -20.51 36.10 -42.26
C ARG A 9 -19.94 35.14 -41.24
N ARG A 10 -20.83 34.66 -40.38
CA ARG A 10 -20.58 33.60 -39.42
C ARG A 10 -20.32 32.31 -40.20
N LEU A 11 -19.19 31.66 -39.92
CA LEU A 11 -19.00 30.24 -40.15
C LEU A 11 -18.50 29.67 -38.84
N GLY A 12 -19.37 28.90 -38.20
CA GLY A 12 -19.02 28.16 -37.00
C GLY A 12 -18.11 26.99 -37.35
N ALA A 13 -17.11 26.77 -36.52
CA ALA A 13 -16.51 25.46 -36.34
C ALA A 13 -16.09 25.35 -34.88
N ARG A 14 -17.03 24.84 -34.07
CA ARG A 14 -16.69 24.25 -32.77
C ARG A 14 -15.93 22.97 -33.05
N LEU A 15 -14.63 22.94 -32.79
CA LEU A 15 -13.90 21.69 -32.59
C LEU A 15 -13.17 21.80 -31.26
N LEU A 16 -13.88 21.40 -30.21
CA LEU A 16 -13.31 20.93 -28.94
C LEU A 16 -12.38 19.76 -29.26
N ALA A 17 -11.07 20.01 -29.28
CA ALA A 17 -10.09 18.94 -29.27
C ALA A 17 -10.08 18.32 -27.88
N PHE A 18 -10.84 17.23 -27.75
CA PHE A 18 -10.98 16.41 -26.56
C PHE A 18 -9.60 15.86 -26.18
N GLY A 19 -9.04 16.31 -25.07
CA GLY A 19 -7.80 15.78 -24.52
C GLY A 19 -7.94 14.28 -24.27
N LEU A 20 -7.05 13.50 -24.86
CA LEU A 20 -6.94 12.06 -24.63
C LEU A 20 -6.52 11.85 -23.17
N VAL A 21 -7.49 11.74 -22.27
CA VAL A 21 -7.27 11.29 -20.89
C VAL A 21 -6.86 9.83 -20.97
N CYS A 22 -5.56 9.58 -20.81
CA CYS A 22 -5.04 8.24 -20.56
C CYS A 22 -5.54 7.81 -19.18
N VAL A 23 -6.69 7.13 -19.14
CA VAL A 23 -7.17 6.46 -17.94
C VAL A 23 -6.28 5.24 -17.75
N CYS A 24 -5.23 5.37 -16.93
CA CYS A 24 -4.50 4.22 -16.41
C CYS A 24 -5.45 3.43 -15.52
N THR A 25 -6.18 2.48 -16.09
CA THR A 25 -6.90 1.47 -15.32
C THR A 25 -5.86 0.61 -14.61
N VAL A 26 -5.58 0.91 -13.34
CA VAL A 26 -4.82 0.01 -12.48
C VAL A 26 -5.69 -1.22 -12.26
N ALA A 27 -5.48 -2.26 -13.07
CA ALA A 27 -6.12 -3.54 -12.87
C ALA A 27 -5.72 -4.08 -11.49
N ALA A 28 -6.71 -4.33 -10.64
CA ALA A 28 -6.51 -5.01 -9.37
C ALA A 28 -6.24 -6.49 -9.67
N ALA A 29 -4.96 -6.86 -9.74
CA ALA A 29 -4.55 -8.24 -9.93
C ALA A 29 -4.65 -9.02 -8.61
N ALA A 30 -5.03 -10.29 -8.67
CA ALA A 30 -4.87 -11.21 -7.55
C ALA A 30 -3.39 -11.19 -7.08
N PRO A 31 -3.10 -11.42 -5.78
CA PRO A 31 -1.73 -11.42 -5.29
C PRO A 31 -0.91 -12.45 -6.04
N SER A 32 0.27 -12.04 -6.52
CA SER A 32 1.21 -13.01 -7.08
C SER A 32 1.66 -13.99 -5.97
N PRO A 33 2.09 -15.21 -6.31
CA PRO A 33 2.68 -16.13 -5.33
C PRO A 33 3.85 -15.51 -4.54
N VAL A 34 4.55 -14.53 -5.13
CA VAL A 34 5.58 -13.74 -4.45
C VAL A 34 4.95 -12.87 -3.36
N ALA A 35 3.87 -12.13 -3.68
CA ALA A 35 3.18 -11.28 -2.72
C ALA A 35 2.61 -12.07 -1.53
N GLU A 36 2.01 -13.24 -1.78
CA GLU A 36 1.50 -14.09 -0.68
C GLU A 36 2.61 -14.53 0.27
N ARG A 37 3.77 -14.95 -0.28
CA ARG A 37 4.94 -15.33 0.53
C ARG A 37 5.50 -14.15 1.31
N GLU A 38 5.67 -13.00 0.69
CA GLU A 38 6.20 -11.80 1.35
C GLU A 38 5.28 -11.34 2.48
N ILE A 39 3.96 -11.30 2.25
CA ILE A 39 2.98 -10.91 3.28
C ILE A 39 2.99 -11.91 4.44
N GLY A 40 3.01 -13.21 4.13
CA GLY A 40 3.15 -14.26 5.15
C GLY A 40 4.41 -14.08 6.00
N ALA A 41 5.55 -13.80 5.37
CA ALA A 41 6.82 -13.54 6.06
C ALA A 41 6.78 -12.27 6.93
N LEU A 42 6.13 -11.20 6.48
CA LEU A 42 5.93 -9.99 7.28
C LEU A 42 5.10 -10.25 8.55
N LEU A 43 4.01 -11.02 8.42
CA LEU A 43 3.17 -11.39 9.56
C LEU A 43 3.91 -12.31 10.54
N ALA A 44 4.70 -13.25 10.02
CA ALA A 44 5.55 -14.11 10.84
C ALA A 44 6.65 -13.30 11.56
N ALA A 45 7.28 -12.33 10.87
CA ALA A 45 8.28 -11.45 11.47
C ALA A 45 7.70 -10.62 12.62
N LEU A 46 6.47 -10.12 12.49
CA LEU A 46 5.79 -9.45 13.60
C LEU A 46 5.59 -10.41 14.77
N GLN A 47 5.04 -11.61 14.51
CA GLN A 47 4.76 -12.61 15.55
C GLN A 47 6.03 -13.04 16.30
N ALA A 48 7.15 -13.20 15.59
CA ALA A 48 8.43 -13.61 16.16
C ALA A 48 9.19 -12.47 16.86
N SER A 49 8.76 -11.22 16.67
CA SER A 49 9.40 -10.07 17.30
C SER A 49 9.00 -9.93 18.77
N PRO A 50 9.85 -9.34 19.62
CA PRO A 50 9.47 -8.95 20.98
C PRO A 50 8.62 -7.66 21.00
N CYS A 51 8.18 -7.17 19.85
CA CYS A 51 7.50 -5.89 19.74
C CYS A 51 6.02 -6.02 20.14
N ARG A 52 5.48 -4.92 20.67
CA ARG A 52 4.04 -4.73 20.87
C ARG A 52 3.47 -3.84 19.77
N PHE A 53 2.18 -4.02 19.49
CA PHE A 53 1.47 -3.35 18.41
C PHE A 53 0.34 -2.48 18.96
N GLN A 54 0.37 -1.18 18.67
CA GLN A 54 -0.69 -0.26 19.04
C GLN A 54 -1.76 -0.23 17.95
N ARG A 55 -3.00 -0.48 18.36
CA ARG A 55 -4.19 -0.28 17.52
C ARG A 55 -5.28 0.42 18.32
N ASN A 56 -5.77 1.54 17.77
CA ASN A 56 -6.90 2.30 18.32
C ASN A 56 -6.72 2.75 19.78
N GLY A 57 -5.48 3.01 20.20
CA GLY A 57 -5.17 3.47 21.56
C GLY A 57 -4.85 2.36 22.55
N SER A 58 -4.89 1.09 22.15
CA SER A 58 -4.50 -0.04 23.00
C SER A 58 -3.30 -0.76 22.43
N TRP A 59 -2.44 -1.28 23.32
CA TRP A 59 -1.28 -2.09 22.97
C TRP A 59 -1.62 -3.56 23.03
N TYR A 60 -1.20 -4.31 22.02
CA TYR A 60 -1.44 -5.74 21.89
C TYR A 60 -0.12 -6.49 21.74
N PRO A 61 -0.02 -7.73 22.27
CA PRO A 61 1.09 -8.63 21.98
C PRO A 61 1.20 -8.95 20.48
N ALA A 62 2.40 -9.32 20.06
CA ALA A 62 2.71 -9.68 18.67
C ALA A 62 1.77 -10.75 18.08
N ALA A 63 1.43 -11.78 18.85
CA ALA A 63 0.53 -12.86 18.41
C ALA A 63 -0.89 -12.35 18.09
N GLU A 64 -1.46 -11.52 18.97
CA GLU A 64 -2.77 -10.92 18.75
C GLU A 64 -2.76 -9.94 17.57
N ALA A 65 -1.67 -9.16 17.44
CA ALA A 65 -1.48 -8.26 16.33
C ALA A 65 -1.42 -9.00 14.99
N LYS A 66 -0.66 -10.11 14.92
CA LYS A 66 -0.61 -10.99 13.75
C LYS A 66 -1.99 -11.55 13.41
N ALA A 67 -2.74 -12.04 14.40
CA ALA A 67 -4.09 -12.55 14.17
C ALA A 67 -5.04 -11.47 13.61
N HIS A 68 -4.93 -10.23 14.11
CA HIS A 68 -5.68 -9.08 13.60
C HIS A 68 -5.31 -8.75 12.14
N LEU A 69 -4.02 -8.67 11.85
CA LEU A 69 -3.54 -8.35 10.51
C LEU A 69 -3.82 -9.47 9.50
N GLN A 70 -3.78 -10.74 9.92
CA GLN A 70 -4.15 -11.89 9.09
C GLN A 70 -5.60 -11.79 8.62
N ARG A 71 -6.56 -11.55 9.54
CA ARG A 71 -7.98 -11.37 9.15
C ARG A 71 -8.16 -10.22 8.15
N LYS A 72 -7.39 -9.15 8.34
CA LYS A 72 -7.43 -8.00 7.43
C LYS A 72 -6.82 -8.33 6.07
N TYR A 73 -5.74 -9.10 6.02
CA TYR A 73 -5.17 -9.62 4.77
C TYR A 73 -6.16 -10.52 4.04
N ASP A 74 -6.80 -11.47 4.73
CA ASP A 74 -7.78 -12.38 4.15
C ASP A 74 -8.94 -11.62 3.50
N TYR A 75 -9.42 -10.56 4.17
CA TYR A 75 -10.43 -9.66 3.63
C TYR A 75 -9.96 -8.90 2.38
N LEU A 76 -8.74 -8.34 2.40
CA LEU A 76 -8.19 -7.63 1.25
C LEU A 76 -7.97 -8.56 0.06
N ARG A 77 -7.50 -9.78 0.32
CA ARG A 77 -7.25 -10.81 -0.71
C ARG A 77 -8.52 -11.21 -1.43
N LYS A 78 -9.61 -11.44 -0.70
CA LYS A 78 -10.94 -11.74 -1.28
C LYS A 78 -11.50 -10.64 -2.19
N ARG A 79 -10.91 -9.44 -2.16
CA ARG A 79 -11.34 -8.27 -2.93
C ARG A 79 -10.27 -7.79 -3.91
N ASP A 80 -9.20 -8.56 -4.11
CA ASP A 80 -8.06 -8.21 -4.96
C ASP A 80 -7.39 -6.86 -4.57
N LEU A 81 -7.45 -6.51 -3.28
CA LEU A 81 -6.93 -5.25 -2.76
C LEU A 81 -5.52 -5.36 -2.15
N ALA A 82 -4.89 -6.53 -2.25
CA ALA A 82 -3.56 -6.82 -1.72
C ALA A 82 -2.69 -7.56 -2.75
N ALA A 83 -2.61 -7.03 -3.98
CA ALA A 83 -1.85 -7.64 -5.08
C ALA A 83 -0.34 -7.72 -4.83
N SER A 84 0.17 -6.87 -3.92
CA SER A 84 1.57 -6.81 -3.51
C SER A 84 1.70 -6.63 -1.99
N ALA A 85 2.90 -6.91 -1.45
CA ALA A 85 3.21 -6.67 -0.05
C ALA A 85 3.05 -5.18 0.32
N GLU A 86 3.43 -4.25 -0.57
CA GLU A 86 3.26 -2.81 -0.38
C GLU A 86 1.78 -2.43 -0.29
N GLN A 87 0.92 -3.03 -1.13
CA GLN A 87 -0.52 -2.78 -1.03
C GLN A 87 -1.09 -3.29 0.29
N PHE A 88 -0.64 -4.46 0.75
CA PHE A 88 -1.00 -4.95 2.07
C PHE A 88 -0.48 -4.03 3.19
N ILE A 89 0.74 -3.51 3.10
CA ILE A 89 1.26 -2.55 4.09
C ILE A 89 0.39 -1.29 4.11
N ALA A 90 0.15 -0.70 2.94
CA ALA A 90 -0.62 0.52 2.80
C ALA A 90 -2.07 0.37 3.29
N ARG A 91 -2.76 -0.72 2.92
CA ARG A 91 -4.20 -0.89 3.16
C ARG A 91 -4.50 -1.73 4.39
N GLY A 92 -3.63 -2.68 4.72
CA GLY A 92 -3.76 -3.67 5.78
C GLY A 92 -2.99 -3.31 7.04
N ALA A 93 -1.70 -2.99 6.92
CA ALA A 93 -0.81 -2.92 8.08
C ALA A 93 -0.50 -1.50 8.58
N SER A 94 -0.94 -0.44 7.90
CA SER A 94 -0.61 0.94 8.26
C SER A 94 -1.58 1.59 9.26
N ARG A 95 -2.89 1.33 9.13
CA ARG A 95 -3.94 2.02 9.87
C ARG A 95 -5.24 1.24 9.99
N SER A 96 -6.07 1.66 10.94
CA SER A 96 -7.41 1.14 11.14
C SER A 96 -8.35 1.54 10.02
N SER A 97 -8.98 0.56 9.35
CA SER A 97 -10.06 0.85 8.40
C SER A 97 -11.33 1.38 9.08
N ARG A 98 -11.48 1.12 10.39
CA ARG A 98 -12.64 1.58 11.18
C ARG A 98 -12.51 3.02 11.65
N SER A 99 -11.31 3.45 12.04
CA SER A 99 -11.09 4.74 12.73
C SER A 99 -10.11 5.66 12.01
N GLY A 100 -9.45 5.20 10.94
CA GLY A 100 -8.41 5.96 10.23
C GLY A 100 -7.08 6.11 10.98
N LYS A 101 -7.03 5.82 12.28
CA LYS A 101 -5.83 5.99 13.11
C LYS A 101 -4.68 5.08 12.66
N ALA A 102 -3.48 5.66 12.55
CA ALA A 102 -2.25 4.93 12.26
C ALA A 102 -1.96 3.89 13.36
N TYR A 103 -1.47 2.74 12.94
CA TYR A 103 -0.95 1.72 13.84
C TYR A 103 0.52 2.03 14.17
N ARG A 104 0.95 1.63 15.37
CA ARG A 104 2.34 1.85 15.81
C ARG A 104 2.95 0.57 16.36
N VAL A 105 4.27 0.48 16.30
CA VAL A 105 5.06 -0.65 16.77
C VAL A 105 6.06 -0.12 17.78
N ALA A 106 6.18 -0.79 18.92
CA ALA A 106 7.21 -0.50 19.92
C ALA A 106 7.96 -1.80 20.25
N CYS A 107 9.25 -1.80 20.00
CA CYS A 107 10.15 -2.90 20.31
C CYS A 107 11.03 -2.51 21.52
N PRO A 108 11.47 -3.47 22.36
CA PRO A 108 12.34 -3.18 23.49
C PRO A 108 13.62 -2.45 23.06
N GLY A 109 13.96 -1.37 23.77
CA GLY A 109 15.17 -0.57 23.49
C GLY A 109 15.12 0.25 22.19
N GLN A 110 13.98 0.32 21.51
CA GLN A 110 13.79 1.10 20.28
C GLN A 110 12.69 2.14 20.47
N PRO A 111 12.81 3.32 19.81
CA PRO A 111 11.71 4.28 19.80
C PRO A 111 10.46 3.66 19.15
N GLU A 112 9.30 4.08 19.64
CA GLU A 112 8.04 3.79 18.98
C GLU A 112 8.05 4.37 17.56
N GLN A 113 7.53 3.60 16.61
CA GLN A 113 7.46 4.01 15.21
C GLN A 113 6.15 3.61 14.56
N ASP A 114 5.83 4.24 13.43
CA ASP A 114 4.67 3.87 12.62
C ASP A 114 4.80 2.44 12.08
N ALA A 115 3.71 1.69 12.13
CA ALA A 115 3.68 0.32 11.64
C ALA A 115 3.99 0.24 10.14
N ALA A 116 3.57 1.23 9.35
CA ALA A 116 3.89 1.29 7.93
C ALA A 116 5.41 1.30 7.68
N THR A 117 6.14 2.13 8.44
CA THR A 117 7.60 2.23 8.39
C THR A 117 8.26 0.93 8.83
N TRP A 118 7.82 0.37 9.96
CA TRP A 118 8.34 -0.91 10.45
C TRP A 118 8.17 -2.03 9.42
N PHE A 119 6.97 -2.19 8.86
CA PHE A 119 6.73 -3.24 7.85
C PHE A 119 7.49 -3.01 6.54
N ALA A 120 7.68 -1.76 6.11
CA ALA A 120 8.50 -1.46 4.94
C ALA A 120 9.98 -1.85 5.16
N GLN A 121 10.51 -1.60 6.35
CA GLN A 121 11.87 -2.03 6.73
C GLN A 121 11.99 -3.56 6.70
N GLN A 122 11.01 -4.28 7.26
CA GLN A 122 11.00 -5.75 7.24
C GLN A 122 10.90 -6.30 5.82
N LEU A 123 10.08 -5.70 4.96
CA LEU A 123 9.97 -6.10 3.55
C LEU A 123 11.31 -5.91 2.81
N ALA A 124 11.96 -4.77 3.03
CA ALA A 124 13.27 -4.50 2.44
C ALA A 124 14.33 -5.51 2.94
N ALA A 125 14.32 -5.86 4.24
CA ALA A 125 15.21 -6.87 4.79
C ALA A 125 14.95 -8.25 4.17
N LEU A 126 13.69 -8.68 4.10
CA LEU A 126 13.28 -9.95 3.47
C LEU A 126 13.81 -10.07 2.04
N ARG A 127 13.66 -9.02 1.23
CA ARG A 127 14.13 -9.00 -0.16
C ARG A 127 15.65 -9.03 -0.28
N ARG A 128 16.38 -8.33 0.60
CA ARG A 128 17.85 -8.40 0.64
C ARG A 128 18.32 -9.83 0.93
N HIS A 129 17.72 -10.50 1.92
CA HIS A 129 18.06 -11.88 2.24
C HIS A 129 17.72 -12.86 1.11
N ALA A 130 16.60 -12.65 0.41
CA ALA A 130 16.23 -13.46 -0.75
C ALA A 130 17.24 -13.33 -1.89
N VAL A 131 17.75 -12.12 -2.16
CA VAL A 131 18.81 -11.89 -3.15
C VAL A 131 20.12 -12.56 -2.74
N SER A 132 20.52 -12.48 -1.46
CA SER A 132 21.73 -13.14 -0.97
C SER A 132 21.65 -14.67 -0.97
N ALA A 133 20.44 -15.25 -0.96
CA ALA A 133 20.21 -16.70 -0.97
C ALA A 133 20.07 -17.29 -2.38
N ALA A 134 19.94 -16.46 -3.42
CA ALA A 134 19.89 -16.96 -4.80
C ALA A 134 21.28 -17.51 -5.21
N PRO A 135 21.35 -18.61 -5.98
CA PRO A 135 22.62 -19.10 -6.52
C PRO A 135 23.31 -18.00 -7.33
N ARG A 136 24.58 -17.71 -7.04
CA ARG A 136 25.38 -16.84 -7.91
C ARG A 136 25.54 -17.54 -9.27
N PRO A 137 25.36 -16.85 -10.40
CA PRO A 137 25.86 -17.36 -11.67
C PRO A 137 27.39 -17.30 -11.63
N ASP A 138 28.03 -18.44 -11.89
CA ASP A 138 29.47 -18.55 -12.14
C ASP A 138 29.85 -17.95 -13.51
#